data_AF-A0A6P1YNK7-F1
#
_entry.id   AF-A0A6P1YNK7-F1
#
_cell.length_a   1.000
_cell.length_b   1.000
_cell.length_c   1.000
_cell.angle_alpha   90.00
_cell.angle_beta   90.00
_cell.angle_gamma   90.00
#
_symmetry.space_group_name_H-M   'P 1'
#
loop_
_entity.id
_entity.type
_entity.pdbx_description
1 polymer ?
#
loop_
_entity_poly.entity_id
_entity_poly.type
_entity_poly.pdbx_seq_one_letter_code
_entity_poly.pdbx_strand_id
1 'polypeptide(L)'
;MARPRSTLLIRLYRIATWAATPFVRVLLSRRLKRGKEDPARLRERYGHASAPRPKGPLVWLHGASVGEMLAVLPLMDRLRARGFKVLLTSGTLTSAKLAASRLPPDIVHQFVPLDSPLFLRRFLKHWRPDLVLLVESELWPNILIEVNARRIPLMLVNARMSPRSFASWQRIFGSVAALLGRVDLCLAQAPDDGERLTKLGAPRVIVTGNLKFDSPPPPVDLAAFDVLRGASQGREVLIAASTHPGEEEIVIEAHQRLVKERPNLLTIIAPRHPERGHAIIQLANEAGCPAVLRSDGYLPDRGTAIYVADTIGELGLFYRLGSVALLGGSLVRKGGQNPIEPIKLDTAILHGPHVTNFSDLYGALDASRGAAPVTDARSLAATAFTLLAERGVRQRMIEAGQTTISSFGGALERTLVAVDPYLVQIRLERH
;
A
#
# COMPACT_ATOMS: atom_id res chain seq x y z
N MET A 1 -28.32 5.07 20.53
CA MET A 1 -28.73 4.12 19.48
C MET A 1 -28.73 2.70 20.03
N ALA A 2 -29.76 1.90 19.73
CA ALA A 2 -29.81 0.48 20.11
C ALA A 2 -28.66 -0.29 19.44
N ARG A 3 -28.01 -1.21 20.17
CA ARG A 3 -26.91 -2.03 19.62
C ARG A 3 -27.41 -2.85 18.43
N PRO A 4 -26.72 -2.86 17.28
CA PRO A 4 -27.11 -3.72 16.16
C PRO A 4 -27.10 -5.17 16.62
N ARG A 5 -28.22 -5.87 16.44
CA ARG A 5 -28.34 -7.28 16.85
C ARG A 5 -27.44 -8.14 15.97
N SER A 6 -26.63 -9.00 16.57
CA SER A 6 -25.81 -9.96 15.81
C SER A 6 -26.70 -11.01 15.15
N THR A 7 -26.63 -11.10 13.82
CA THR A 7 -27.29 -12.13 13.01
C THR A 7 -26.77 -13.53 13.30
N LEU A 8 -27.49 -14.57 12.87
CA LEU A 8 -27.04 -15.96 13.00
C LEU A 8 -25.66 -16.17 12.35
N LEU A 9 -25.44 -15.63 11.15
CA LEU A 9 -24.16 -15.73 10.44
C LEU A 9 -22.99 -15.16 11.24
N ILE A 10 -23.18 -13.99 11.87
CA ILE A 10 -22.18 -13.36 12.73
C ILE A 10 -21.90 -14.24 13.96
N ARG A 11 -22.94 -14.81 14.58
CA ARG A 11 -22.79 -15.71 15.74
C ARG A 11 -22.04 -16.97 15.35
N LEU A 12 -22.37 -17.59 14.23
CA LEU A 12 -21.68 -18.76 13.70
C LEU A 12 -20.21 -18.46 13.41
N TYR A 13 -19.90 -17.34 12.75
CA TYR A 13 -18.53 -16.89 12.53
C TYR A 13 -17.76 -16.76 13.85
N ARG A 14 -18.39 -16.14 14.85
CA ARG A 14 -17.80 -15.91 16.16
C ARG A 14 -17.57 -17.21 16.95
N ILE A 15 -18.48 -18.17 16.88
CA ILE A 15 -18.32 -19.50 17.47
C ILE A 15 -17.22 -20.27 16.73
N ALA A 16 -17.21 -20.25 15.40
CA ALA A 16 -16.23 -20.95 14.58
C ALA A 16 -14.80 -20.44 14.84
N THR A 17 -14.61 -19.12 14.85
CA THR A 17 -13.30 -18.49 15.15
C THR A 17 -12.85 -18.75 16.59
N TRP A 18 -13.77 -18.80 17.55
CA TRP A 18 -13.46 -19.20 18.92
C TRP A 18 -13.09 -20.69 19.00
N ALA A 19 -13.87 -21.58 18.41
CA ALA A 19 -13.64 -23.03 18.40
C ALA A 19 -12.37 -23.42 17.63
N ALA A 20 -11.95 -22.62 16.63
CA ALA A 20 -10.71 -22.81 15.89
C ALA A 20 -9.45 -22.46 16.72
N THR A 21 -9.59 -21.80 17.87
CA THR A 21 -8.49 -21.34 18.73
C THR A 21 -7.44 -22.42 19.05
N PRO A 22 -7.78 -23.69 19.39
CA PRO A 22 -6.79 -24.74 19.64
C PRO A 22 -5.93 -25.06 18.41
N PHE A 23 -6.52 -24.98 17.21
CA PHE A 23 -5.85 -25.28 15.94
C PHE A 23 -4.98 -24.12 15.42
N VAL A 24 -5.09 -22.93 16.01
CA VAL A 24 -4.27 -21.76 15.66
C VAL A 24 -2.77 -22.07 15.77
N ARG A 25 -2.36 -22.87 16.76
CA ARG A 25 -0.96 -23.32 16.90
C ARG A 25 -0.47 -24.02 15.65
N VAL A 26 -1.25 -24.95 15.10
CA VAL A 26 -0.89 -25.67 13.87
C VAL A 26 -0.81 -24.73 12.67
N LEU A 27 -1.79 -23.82 12.54
CA LEU A 27 -1.81 -22.82 11.46
C LEU A 27 -0.58 -21.91 11.51
N LEU A 28 -0.24 -21.39 12.68
CA LEU A 28 0.91 -20.52 12.87
C LEU A 28 2.23 -21.27 12.70
N SER A 29 2.37 -22.51 13.17
CA SER A 29 3.54 -23.34 12.91
C SER A 29 3.75 -23.57 11.41
N ARG A 30 2.68 -23.83 10.64
CA ARG A 30 2.76 -23.96 9.18
C ARG A 30 3.19 -22.66 8.49
N ARG A 31 2.66 -21.51 8.93
CA ARG A 31 3.04 -20.20 8.37
C ARG A 31 4.47 -19.81 8.74
N LEU A 32 4.91 -20.16 9.95
CA LEU A 32 6.28 -19.98 10.41
C LEU A 32 7.27 -20.78 9.56
N LYS A 33 6.98 -22.07 9.29
CA LYS A 33 7.77 -22.91 8.37
C LYS A 33 7.87 -22.33 6.95
N ARG A 34 6.90 -21.53 6.53
CA ARG A 34 6.88 -20.86 5.22
C ARG A 34 7.51 -19.45 5.26
N GLY A 35 8.13 -19.06 6.37
CA GLY A 35 8.73 -17.73 6.53
C GLY A 35 7.72 -16.59 6.49
N LYS A 36 6.46 -16.82 6.89
CA LYS A 36 5.37 -15.83 6.87
C LYS A 36 5.01 -15.26 8.26
N GLU A 37 5.70 -15.69 9.31
CA GLU A 37 5.54 -15.20 10.68
C GLU A 37 6.90 -14.95 11.34
N ASP A 38 6.91 -14.10 12.36
CA ASP A 38 8.09 -13.83 13.18
C ASP A 38 8.06 -14.77 14.41
N PRO A 39 9.08 -15.63 14.59
CA PRO A 39 9.11 -16.56 15.72
C PRO A 39 9.13 -15.86 17.09
N ALA A 40 9.83 -14.73 17.20
CA ALA A 40 9.97 -14.00 18.47
C ALA A 40 8.67 -13.29 18.87
N ARG A 41 7.85 -12.93 17.88
CA ARG A 41 6.63 -12.13 18.06
C ARG A 41 5.34 -12.93 17.89
N LEU A 42 5.43 -14.26 17.80
CA LEU A 42 4.27 -15.12 17.53
C LEU A 42 3.13 -14.96 18.56
N ARG A 43 3.47 -14.64 19.81
CA ARG A 43 2.50 -14.42 20.89
C ARG A 43 1.57 -13.23 20.62
N GLU A 44 1.99 -12.27 19.81
CA GLU A 44 1.17 -11.12 19.39
C GLU A 44 -0.07 -11.56 18.61
N ARG A 45 0.02 -12.63 17.81
CA ARG A 45 -1.12 -13.23 17.08
C ARG A 45 -2.21 -13.75 18.00
N TYR A 46 -1.84 -14.13 19.23
CA TYR A 46 -2.76 -14.56 20.27
C TYR A 46 -3.25 -13.39 21.15
N GLY A 47 -2.92 -12.15 20.78
CA GLY A 47 -3.29 -10.93 21.53
C GLY A 47 -2.45 -10.66 22.77
N HIS A 48 -1.27 -11.29 22.91
CA HIS A 48 -0.31 -10.90 23.95
C HIS A 48 0.50 -9.70 23.47
N ALA A 49 0.53 -8.63 24.26
CA ALA A 49 1.33 -7.47 23.93
C ALA A 49 2.83 -7.72 24.15
N SER A 50 3.64 -7.18 23.24
CA SER A 50 5.11 -7.21 23.31
C SER A 50 5.71 -5.98 23.98
N ALA A 51 4.91 -4.95 24.26
CA ALA A 51 5.34 -3.71 24.90
C ALA A 51 4.29 -3.22 25.93
N PRO A 52 4.71 -2.47 26.96
CA PRO A 52 3.78 -1.86 27.90
C PRO A 52 2.88 -0.84 27.19
N ARG A 53 1.64 -0.69 27.66
CA ARG A 53 0.74 0.36 27.16
C ARG A 53 1.33 1.72 27.54
N PRO A 54 1.55 2.65 26.57
CA PRO A 54 2.04 3.99 26.90
C PRO A 54 1.01 4.76 27.75
N LYS A 55 1.47 5.72 28.55
CA LYS A 55 0.60 6.62 29.32
C LYS A 55 -0.06 7.64 28.39
N GLY A 56 -1.31 8.00 28.66
CA GLY A 56 -2.09 8.98 27.89
C GLY A 56 -3.10 8.36 26.91
N PRO A 57 -3.73 9.21 26.07
CA PRO A 57 -4.70 8.79 25.06
C PRO A 57 -4.03 8.02 23.94
N LEU A 58 -4.58 6.86 23.61
CA LEU A 58 -4.02 5.90 22.66
C LEU A 58 -4.97 5.69 21.48
N VAL A 59 -4.49 5.98 20.28
CA VAL A 59 -5.16 5.61 19.03
C VAL A 59 -4.59 4.28 18.55
N TRP A 60 -5.47 3.29 18.35
CA TRP A 60 -5.11 2.05 17.66
C TRP A 60 -5.39 2.22 16.17
N LEU A 61 -4.33 2.20 15.36
CA LEU A 61 -4.41 2.26 13.92
C LEU A 61 -4.04 0.90 13.32
N HIS A 62 -4.84 0.38 12.39
CA HIS A 62 -4.56 -0.88 11.72
C HIS A 62 -4.42 -0.72 10.20
N GLY A 63 -3.21 -0.95 9.68
CA GLY A 63 -2.94 -1.13 8.25
C GLY A 63 -2.33 -2.52 8.02
N ALA A 64 -3.03 -3.39 7.30
CA ALA A 64 -2.64 -4.77 7.08
C ALA A 64 -1.43 -4.91 6.14
N SER A 65 -1.34 -4.04 5.13
CA SER A 65 -0.28 -4.07 4.11
C SER A 65 0.74 -2.94 4.25
N VAL A 66 1.82 -3.00 3.46
CA VAL A 66 2.85 -1.94 3.39
C VAL A 66 2.23 -0.64 2.87
N GLY A 67 1.43 -0.71 1.80
CA GLY A 67 0.81 0.47 1.19
C GLY A 67 -0.16 1.17 2.14
N GLU A 68 -0.96 0.42 2.89
CA GLU A 68 -1.88 0.98 3.89
C GLU A 68 -1.12 1.65 5.04
N MET A 69 -0.06 1.01 5.54
CA MET A 69 0.80 1.60 6.58
C MET A 69 1.45 2.90 6.11
N LEU A 70 1.97 2.94 4.90
CA LEU A 70 2.60 4.14 4.35
C LEU A 70 1.57 5.26 4.14
N ALA A 71 0.35 4.92 3.69
CA ALA A 71 -0.74 5.87 3.45
C ALA A 71 -1.16 6.64 4.72
N VAL A 72 -0.93 6.07 5.90
CA VAL A 72 -1.36 6.64 7.18
C VAL A 72 -0.21 7.19 8.04
N LEU A 73 1.03 7.15 7.56
CA LEU A 73 2.16 7.79 8.26
C LEU A 73 1.88 9.28 8.57
N PRO A 74 1.43 10.11 7.61
CA PRO A 74 1.12 11.52 7.90
C PRO A 74 0.02 11.67 8.95
N LEU A 75 -0.99 10.80 8.93
CA LEU A 75 -2.08 10.81 9.91
C LEU A 75 -1.55 10.50 11.32
N MET A 76 -0.66 9.51 11.45
CA MET A 76 -0.02 9.18 12.73
C MET A 76 0.80 10.36 13.26
N ASP A 77 1.57 11.05 12.41
CA ASP A 77 2.36 12.21 12.82
C ASP A 77 1.49 13.37 13.30
N ARG A 78 0.36 13.62 12.62
CA ARG A 78 -0.59 14.67 13.01
C ARG A 78 -1.32 14.33 14.32
N LEU A 79 -1.64 13.06 14.56
CA LEU A 79 -2.19 12.61 15.85
C LEU A 79 -1.16 12.76 16.98
N ARG A 80 0.11 12.40 16.72
CA ARG A 80 1.21 12.54 17.68
C ARG A 80 1.51 13.98 18.03
N ALA A 81 1.51 14.88 17.05
CA ALA A 81 1.66 16.32 17.27
C ALA A 81 0.55 16.89 18.18
N ARG A 82 -0.62 16.24 18.18
CA ARG A 82 -1.74 16.52 19.09
C ARG A 82 -1.66 15.69 20.39
N GLY A 83 -0.50 15.15 20.77
CA GLY A 83 -0.29 14.47 22.04
C GLY A 83 -0.93 13.08 22.17
N PHE A 84 -1.48 12.50 21.09
CA PHE A 84 -1.95 11.12 21.10
C PHE A 84 -0.81 10.14 20.94
N LYS A 85 -0.85 9.04 21.70
CA LYS A 85 0.00 7.87 21.48
C LYS A 85 -0.61 7.03 20.37
N VAL A 86 0.23 6.36 19.59
CA VAL A 86 -0.21 5.53 18.47
C VAL A 86 0.28 4.10 18.68
N LEU A 87 -0.66 3.15 18.59
CA LEU A 87 -0.40 1.74 18.40
C LEU A 87 -0.70 1.42 16.94
N LEU A 88 0.32 1.08 16.15
CA LEU A 88 0.12 0.57 14.80
C LEU A 88 0.08 -0.96 14.83
N THR A 89 -0.93 -1.55 14.19
CA THR A 89 -0.94 -3.00 13.91
C THR A 89 -0.88 -3.33 12.43
N SER A 90 -0.14 -4.39 12.09
CA SER A 90 -0.08 -4.93 10.71
C SER A 90 -0.23 -6.45 10.65
N GLY A 91 -0.57 -6.95 9.46
CA GLY A 91 -0.81 -8.37 9.22
C GLY A 91 0.39 -9.14 8.68
N THR A 92 1.34 -8.47 8.01
CA THR A 92 2.43 -9.11 7.26
C THR A 92 3.81 -8.87 7.87
N LEU A 93 4.74 -9.82 7.68
CA LEU A 93 6.15 -9.66 8.05
C LEU A 93 6.81 -8.48 7.34
N THR A 94 6.50 -8.28 6.06
CA THR A 94 7.04 -7.19 5.26
C THR A 94 6.66 -5.83 5.86
N SER A 95 5.38 -5.65 6.23
CA SER A 95 4.93 -4.45 6.94
C SER A 95 5.65 -4.27 8.28
N ALA A 96 5.87 -5.35 9.04
CA ALA A 96 6.56 -5.26 10.33
C ALA A 96 8.04 -4.89 10.22
N LYS A 97 8.76 -5.46 9.24
CA LYS A 97 10.16 -5.09 8.96
C LYS A 97 10.26 -3.62 8.53
N LEU A 98 9.34 -3.18 7.68
CA LEU A 98 9.29 -1.79 7.24
C LEU A 98 8.88 -0.84 8.38
N ALA A 99 7.95 -1.26 9.24
CA ALA A 99 7.57 -0.49 10.42
C ALA A 99 8.78 -0.22 11.33
N ALA A 100 9.64 -1.22 11.55
CA ALA A 100 10.83 -1.08 12.38
C ALA A 100 11.82 0.00 11.88
N SER A 101 11.88 0.24 10.56
CA SER A 101 12.76 1.26 9.99
C SER A 101 12.06 2.60 9.69
N ARG A 102 10.72 2.66 9.74
CA ARG A 102 9.94 3.83 9.32
C ARG A 102 9.15 4.51 10.40
N LEU A 103 8.82 3.78 11.45
CA LEU A 103 8.05 4.37 12.52
C LEU A 103 8.97 5.21 13.41
N PRO A 104 8.53 6.39 13.80
CA PRO A 104 9.09 7.12 14.91
C PRO A 104 9.22 6.22 16.17
N PRO A 105 10.29 6.35 16.97
CA PRO A 105 10.56 5.45 18.11
C PRO A 105 9.45 5.36 19.17
N ASP A 106 8.57 6.37 19.25
CA ASP A 106 7.46 6.44 20.19
C ASP A 106 6.15 5.82 19.67
N ILE A 107 6.11 5.38 18.40
CA ILE A 107 5.01 4.57 17.87
C ILE A 107 5.28 3.10 18.18
N VAL A 108 4.35 2.48 18.90
CA VAL A 108 4.43 1.04 19.15
C VAL A 108 3.86 0.30 17.95
N HIS A 109 4.65 -0.64 17.39
CA HIS A 109 4.17 -1.60 16.39
C HIS A 109 3.88 -2.96 17.02
N GLN A 110 2.76 -3.57 16.64
CA GLN A 110 2.44 -4.96 16.99
C GLN A 110 1.81 -5.70 15.80
N PHE A 111 2.01 -7.01 15.66
CA PHE A 111 1.14 -7.81 14.81
C PHE A 111 -0.30 -7.77 15.33
N VAL A 112 -1.25 -7.62 14.41
CA VAL A 112 -2.67 -7.73 14.72
C VAL A 112 -2.96 -9.14 15.24
N PRO A 113 -3.72 -9.30 16.35
CA PRO A 113 -4.19 -10.60 16.78
C PRO A 113 -5.06 -11.24 15.69
N LEU A 114 -5.11 -12.57 15.65
CA LEU A 114 -6.09 -13.27 14.81
C LEU A 114 -7.50 -12.92 15.29
N ASP A 115 -8.45 -12.86 14.35
CA ASP A 115 -9.84 -12.43 14.60
C ASP A 115 -10.65 -13.46 15.41
N SER A 116 -10.21 -13.74 16.63
CA SER A 116 -10.86 -14.59 17.63
C SER A 116 -11.25 -13.73 18.83
N PRO A 117 -12.46 -13.91 19.39
CA PRO A 117 -12.90 -13.17 20.57
C PRO A 117 -11.92 -13.30 21.74
N LEU A 118 -11.30 -14.47 21.93
CA LEU A 118 -10.37 -14.69 23.04
C LEU A 118 -9.13 -13.79 22.92
N PHE A 119 -8.56 -13.72 21.73
CA PHE A 119 -7.32 -12.99 21.48
C PHE A 119 -7.56 -11.49 21.47
N LEU A 120 -8.65 -11.05 20.83
CA LEU A 120 -9.04 -9.65 20.81
C LEU A 120 -9.40 -9.12 22.20
N ARG A 121 -10.07 -9.92 23.04
CA ARG A 121 -10.33 -9.53 24.43
C ARG A 121 -9.05 -9.32 25.23
N ARG A 122 -8.06 -10.20 25.03
CA ARG A 122 -6.73 -10.07 25.67
C ARG A 122 -6.01 -8.80 25.18
N PHE A 123 -5.98 -8.61 23.85
CA PHE A 123 -5.37 -7.45 23.21
C PHE A 123 -5.99 -6.14 23.72
N LEU A 124 -7.32 -6.02 23.69
CA LEU A 124 -8.04 -4.81 24.12
C LEU A 124 -7.97 -4.59 25.63
N LYS A 125 -7.84 -5.67 26.44
CA LYS A 125 -7.63 -5.56 27.90
C LYS A 125 -6.29 -4.89 28.22
N HIS A 126 -5.24 -5.19 27.45
CA HIS A 126 -3.93 -4.58 27.63
C HIS A 126 -3.89 -3.16 27.08
N TRP A 127 -4.15 -3.02 25.77
CA TRP A 127 -3.93 -1.77 25.05
C TRP A 127 -4.93 -0.68 25.40
N ARG A 128 -6.21 -1.02 25.65
CA ARG A 128 -7.25 -0.05 26.02
C ARG A 128 -7.18 1.23 25.16
N PRO A 129 -7.36 1.12 23.82
CA PRO A 129 -7.33 2.28 22.95
C PRO A 129 -8.57 3.14 23.19
N ASP A 130 -8.39 4.43 22.98
CA ASP A 130 -9.44 5.45 23.12
C ASP A 130 -10.11 5.74 21.76
N LEU A 131 -9.45 5.37 20.66
CA LEU A 131 -9.97 5.45 19.29
C LEU A 131 -9.38 4.30 18.46
N VAL A 132 -10.18 3.71 17.56
CA VAL A 132 -9.73 2.71 16.60
C VAL A 132 -9.91 3.24 15.17
N LEU A 133 -8.84 3.22 14.39
CA LEU A 133 -8.81 3.58 12.97
C LEU A 133 -8.40 2.35 12.14
N LEU A 134 -9.34 1.81 11.37
CA LEU A 134 -9.10 0.71 10.45
C LEU A 134 -8.87 1.28 9.04
N VAL A 135 -7.84 0.83 8.34
CA VAL A 135 -7.48 1.40 7.03
C VAL A 135 -8.08 0.58 5.89
N GLU A 136 -8.58 1.25 4.85
CA GLU A 136 -9.13 0.64 3.62
C GLU A 136 -10.32 -0.30 3.86
N SER A 137 -10.12 -1.62 3.80
CA SER A 137 -11.18 -2.63 3.82
C SER A 137 -11.02 -3.64 4.96
N GLU A 138 -10.30 -3.28 6.03
CA GLU A 138 -9.98 -4.14 7.18
C GLU A 138 -11.17 -4.38 8.15
N LEU A 139 -12.31 -4.80 7.60
CA LEU A 139 -13.57 -5.02 8.32
C LEU A 139 -13.68 -6.45 8.86
N TRP A 140 -12.99 -6.72 9.97
CA TRP A 140 -13.01 -8.03 10.64
C TRP A 140 -14.15 -8.15 11.66
N PRO A 141 -15.04 -9.17 11.56
CA PRO A 141 -16.24 -9.22 12.39
C PRO A 141 -15.96 -9.18 13.90
N ASN A 142 -14.98 -9.92 14.41
CA ASN A 142 -14.74 -9.91 15.86
C ASN A 142 -14.06 -8.62 16.32
N ILE A 143 -13.19 -7.99 15.52
CA ILE A 143 -12.67 -6.63 15.81
C ILE A 143 -13.84 -5.67 16.00
N LEU A 144 -14.73 -5.56 15.01
CA LEU A 144 -15.87 -4.64 15.05
C LEU A 144 -16.76 -4.89 16.28
N ILE A 145 -17.03 -6.16 16.59
CA ILE A 145 -17.87 -6.53 17.74
C ILE A 145 -17.18 -6.24 19.07
N GLU A 146 -15.90 -6.60 19.23
CA GLU A 146 -15.17 -6.45 20.50
C GLU A 146 -14.83 -4.99 20.83
N VAL A 147 -14.55 -4.18 19.82
CA VAL A 147 -14.34 -2.73 19.98
C VAL A 147 -15.67 -2.04 20.34
N ASN A 148 -16.74 -2.32 19.59
CA ASN A 148 -18.07 -1.76 19.87
C ASN A 148 -18.62 -2.19 21.24
N ALA A 149 -18.37 -3.44 21.67
CA ALA A 149 -18.78 -3.93 22.99
C ALA A 149 -18.17 -3.10 24.14
N ARG A 150 -16.97 -2.53 23.92
CA ARG A 150 -16.26 -1.65 24.85
C ARG A 150 -16.59 -0.16 24.67
N ARG A 151 -17.47 0.18 23.73
CA ARG A 151 -17.85 1.57 23.38
C ARG A 151 -16.66 2.45 22.98
N ILE A 152 -15.62 1.84 22.41
CA ILE A 152 -14.50 2.58 21.86
C ILE A 152 -14.92 3.07 20.47
N PRO A 153 -14.81 4.37 20.16
CA PRO A 153 -15.08 4.87 18.82
C PRO A 153 -14.25 4.14 17.77
N LEU A 154 -14.90 3.69 16.70
CA LEU A 154 -14.28 2.95 15.61
C LEU A 154 -14.58 3.63 14.28
N MET A 155 -13.53 3.90 13.51
CA MET A 155 -13.64 4.52 12.20
C MET A 155 -12.94 3.70 11.13
N LEU A 156 -13.51 3.71 9.93
CA LEU A 156 -12.85 3.20 8.73
C LEU A 156 -12.26 4.40 7.98
N VAL A 157 -10.94 4.49 7.90
CA VAL A 157 -10.22 5.58 7.23
C VAL A 157 -9.71 5.13 5.87
N ASN A 158 -9.66 6.06 4.92
CA ASN A 158 -9.32 5.73 3.53
C ASN A 158 -10.16 4.56 2.99
N ALA A 159 -11.46 4.53 3.33
CA ALA A 159 -12.35 3.41 3.12
C ALA A 159 -12.57 3.15 1.61
N ARG A 160 -12.41 1.89 1.20
CA ARG A 160 -12.62 1.44 -0.17
C ARG A 160 -13.63 0.31 -0.22
N MET A 161 -14.54 0.34 -1.18
CA MET A 161 -15.53 -0.69 -1.43
C MET A 161 -15.63 -0.98 -2.93
N SER A 162 -14.88 -2.00 -3.38
CA SER A 162 -14.90 -2.40 -4.80
C SER A 162 -16.28 -2.87 -5.25
N PRO A 163 -16.63 -2.75 -6.54
CA PRO A 163 -17.89 -3.28 -7.08
C PRO A 163 -18.07 -4.78 -6.81
N ARG A 164 -16.99 -5.56 -6.87
CA ARG A 164 -17.01 -7.01 -6.58
C ARG A 164 -17.32 -7.28 -5.11
N SER A 165 -16.65 -6.57 -4.19
CA SER A 165 -16.89 -6.69 -2.75
C SER A 165 -18.33 -6.28 -2.42
N PHE A 166 -18.79 -5.16 -2.97
CA PHE A 166 -20.16 -4.67 -2.80
C PHE A 166 -21.19 -5.71 -3.23
N ALA A 167 -21.09 -6.24 -4.44
CA ALA A 167 -22.01 -7.27 -4.94
C ALA A 167 -22.02 -8.53 -4.07
N SER A 168 -20.86 -8.97 -3.57
CA SER A 168 -20.77 -10.09 -2.64
C SER A 168 -21.43 -9.78 -1.30
N TRP A 169 -21.22 -8.59 -0.76
CA TRP A 169 -21.71 -8.16 0.56
C TRP A 169 -23.22 -7.91 0.56
N GLN A 170 -23.78 -7.46 -0.57
CA GLN A 170 -25.23 -7.33 -0.74
C GLN A 170 -25.98 -8.65 -0.55
N ARG A 171 -25.38 -9.80 -0.91
CA ARG A 171 -26.00 -11.13 -0.75
C ARG A 171 -26.26 -11.49 0.71
N ILE A 172 -25.49 -10.92 1.63
CA ILE A 172 -25.60 -11.14 3.08
C ILE A 172 -25.87 -9.81 3.82
N PHE A 173 -26.61 -8.91 3.17
CA PHE A 173 -26.83 -7.52 3.59
C PHE A 173 -27.15 -7.39 5.09
N GLY A 174 -28.08 -8.19 5.64
CA GLY A 174 -28.46 -8.07 7.05
C GLY A 174 -27.29 -8.28 8.02
N SER A 175 -26.32 -9.14 7.69
CA SER A 175 -25.11 -9.34 8.51
C SER A 175 -24.09 -8.22 8.29
N VAL A 176 -23.92 -7.79 7.05
CA VAL A 176 -23.03 -6.68 6.70
C VAL A 176 -23.50 -5.38 7.33
N ALA A 177 -24.78 -5.02 7.19
CA ALA A 177 -25.37 -3.84 7.81
C ALA A 177 -25.28 -3.89 9.34
N ALA A 178 -25.46 -5.06 9.95
CA ALA A 178 -25.23 -5.21 11.38
C ALA A 178 -23.77 -4.93 11.76
N LEU A 179 -22.79 -5.39 10.98
CA LEU A 179 -21.36 -5.12 11.22
C LEU A 179 -20.99 -3.65 10.98
N LEU A 180 -21.38 -3.08 9.83
CA LEU A 180 -21.12 -1.67 9.49
C LEU A 180 -21.84 -0.70 10.41
N GLY A 181 -23.00 -1.07 10.95
CA GLY A 181 -23.68 -0.31 12.01
C GLY A 181 -22.89 -0.20 13.32
N ARG A 182 -21.73 -0.88 13.44
CA ARG A 182 -20.79 -0.75 14.57
C ARG A 182 -19.62 0.19 14.26
N VAL A 183 -19.51 0.69 13.03
CA VAL A 183 -18.53 1.67 12.60
C VAL A 183 -19.16 3.05 12.81
N ASP A 184 -18.53 3.88 13.65
CA ASP A 184 -19.06 5.19 14.00
C ASP A 184 -18.97 6.19 12.84
N LEU A 185 -17.94 6.04 12.00
CA LEU A 185 -17.65 6.89 10.86
C LEU A 185 -16.83 6.16 9.78
N CYS A 186 -17.29 6.21 8.53
CA CYS A 186 -16.53 5.76 7.36
C CYS A 186 -16.05 6.98 6.56
N LEU A 187 -14.74 7.07 6.32
CA LEU A 187 -14.10 8.11 5.53
C LEU A 187 -13.69 7.54 4.17
N ALA A 188 -14.55 7.69 3.17
CA ALA A 188 -14.42 7.06 1.85
C ALA A 188 -13.40 7.76 0.95
N GLN A 189 -12.69 6.96 0.14
CA GLN A 189 -11.71 7.45 -0.83
C GLN A 189 -12.37 8.21 -1.98
N ALA A 190 -13.48 7.68 -2.51
CA ALA A 190 -14.20 8.25 -3.64
C ALA A 190 -15.71 8.29 -3.37
N PRO A 191 -16.48 9.12 -4.11
CA PRO A 191 -17.94 9.17 -4.00
C PRO A 191 -18.59 7.79 -4.17
N ASP A 192 -18.14 7.02 -5.14
CA ASP A 192 -18.58 5.65 -5.41
C ASP A 192 -18.40 4.69 -4.22
N ASP A 193 -17.25 4.77 -3.54
CA ASP A 193 -17.01 3.99 -2.33
C ASP A 193 -17.98 4.41 -1.23
N GLY A 194 -18.21 5.71 -1.10
CA GLY A 194 -19.14 6.27 -0.12
C GLY A 194 -20.58 5.85 -0.34
N GLU A 195 -21.04 5.84 -1.59
CA GLU A 195 -22.37 5.37 -1.97
C GLU A 195 -22.54 3.88 -1.65
N ARG A 196 -21.56 3.05 -2.02
CA ARG A 196 -21.57 1.61 -1.73
C ARG A 196 -21.58 1.33 -0.23
N LEU A 197 -20.77 2.02 0.56
CA LEU A 197 -20.74 1.87 2.02
C LEU A 197 -22.09 2.27 2.65
N THR A 198 -22.68 3.38 2.19
CA THR A 198 -24.01 3.82 2.61
C THR A 198 -25.07 2.76 2.29
N LYS A 199 -25.08 2.24 1.05
CA LYS A 199 -25.99 1.16 0.61
C LYS A 199 -25.80 -0.15 1.38
N LEU A 200 -24.63 -0.39 1.97
CA LEU A 200 -24.37 -1.56 2.82
C LEU A 200 -24.74 -1.35 4.29
N GLY A 201 -25.24 -0.17 4.67
CA GLY A 201 -25.73 0.13 6.02
C GLY A 201 -24.71 0.79 6.95
N ALA A 202 -23.64 1.39 6.43
CA ALA A 202 -22.79 2.26 7.23
C ALA A 202 -23.56 3.52 7.69
N PRO A 203 -23.59 3.85 8.98
CA PRO A 203 -24.49 4.88 9.52
C PRO A 203 -24.04 6.31 9.20
N ARG A 204 -22.73 6.53 9.07
CA ARG A 204 -22.12 7.82 8.75
C ARG A 204 -20.97 7.63 7.78
N VAL A 205 -21.08 8.27 6.62
CA VAL A 205 -20.09 8.20 5.55
C VAL A 205 -19.74 9.61 5.09
N ILE A 206 -18.45 9.93 5.04
CA ILE A 206 -17.92 11.19 4.51
C ILE A 206 -16.89 10.85 3.45
N VAL A 207 -16.94 11.51 2.29
CA VAL A 207 -15.90 11.35 1.27
C VAL A 207 -14.74 12.28 1.61
N THR A 208 -13.60 11.71 1.97
CA THR A 208 -12.40 12.48 2.34
C THR A 208 -11.36 12.49 1.24
N GLY A 209 -11.43 11.62 0.24
CA GLY A 209 -10.35 11.45 -0.73
C GLY A 209 -9.36 10.36 -0.29
N ASN A 210 -8.36 10.10 -1.13
CA ASN A 210 -7.39 9.03 -0.91
C ASN A 210 -6.13 9.54 -0.22
N LEU A 211 -5.84 9.03 0.99
CA LEU A 211 -4.66 9.42 1.78
C LEU A 211 -3.33 9.17 1.05
N LYS A 212 -3.30 8.29 0.05
CA LYS A 212 -2.09 8.03 -0.76
C LYS A 212 -1.59 9.28 -1.48
N PHE A 213 -2.48 10.22 -1.81
CA PHE A 213 -2.09 11.50 -2.42
C PHE A 213 -1.34 12.42 -1.46
N ASP A 214 -1.52 12.27 -0.14
CA ASP A 214 -0.86 13.07 0.88
C ASP A 214 0.37 12.37 1.51
N SER A 215 0.63 11.11 1.14
CA SER A 215 1.81 10.36 1.61
C SER A 215 3.11 11.03 1.19
N PRO A 216 4.19 11.01 2.00
CA PRO A 216 5.50 11.44 1.52
C PRO A 216 5.95 10.59 0.32
N PRO A 217 6.88 11.10 -0.51
CA PRO A 217 7.52 10.27 -1.52
C PRO A 217 8.13 9.03 -0.87
N PRO A 218 8.29 7.94 -1.62
CA PRO A 218 8.97 6.78 -1.09
C PRO A 218 10.32 7.17 -0.47
N PRO A 219 10.65 6.59 0.69
CA PRO A 219 12.00 6.64 1.29
C PRO A 219 13.13 6.37 0.30
N VAL A 220 14.35 6.67 0.72
CA VAL A 220 15.55 6.14 0.07
C VAL A 220 16.58 5.80 1.15
N ASP A 221 17.21 4.65 1.01
CA ASP A 221 18.49 4.39 1.68
C ASP A 221 19.55 5.14 0.88
N LEU A 222 20.05 6.25 1.44
CA LEU A 222 20.99 7.14 0.75
C LEU A 222 22.31 6.43 0.43
N ALA A 223 22.79 5.56 1.31
CA ALA A 223 24.03 4.82 1.07
C ALA A 223 23.86 3.83 -0.08
N ALA A 224 22.76 3.05 -0.07
CA ALA A 224 22.46 2.13 -1.18
C ALA A 224 22.22 2.88 -2.49
N PHE A 225 21.59 4.06 -2.45
CA PHE A 225 21.37 4.90 -3.61
C PHE A 225 22.68 5.44 -4.19
N ASP A 226 23.58 5.97 -3.36
CA ASP A 226 24.86 6.51 -3.82
C ASP A 226 25.75 5.43 -4.45
N VAL A 227 25.77 4.23 -3.86
CA VAL A 227 26.45 3.06 -4.42
C VAL A 227 25.87 2.70 -5.79
N LEU A 228 24.54 2.59 -5.91
CA LEU A 228 23.92 2.22 -7.19
C LEU A 228 24.10 3.33 -8.23
N ARG A 229 23.96 4.60 -7.85
CA ARG A 229 24.18 5.75 -8.73
C ARG A 229 25.61 5.79 -9.26
N GLY A 230 26.60 5.50 -8.40
CA GLY A 230 28.00 5.37 -8.81
C GLY A 230 28.20 4.23 -9.81
N ALA A 231 27.62 3.06 -9.54
CA ALA A 231 27.67 1.90 -10.42
C ALA A 231 26.99 2.13 -11.78
N SER A 232 25.91 2.91 -11.82
CA SER A 232 25.23 3.28 -13.06
C SER A 232 26.02 4.28 -13.92
N GLN A 233 27.13 4.85 -13.43
CA GLN A 233 28.06 5.70 -14.19
C GLN A 233 27.41 6.83 -15.02
N GLY A 234 26.31 7.41 -14.53
CA GLY A 234 25.58 8.49 -15.22
C GLY A 234 24.83 8.06 -16.49
N ARG A 235 24.66 6.76 -16.71
CA ARG A 235 23.84 6.20 -17.81
C ARG A 235 22.40 6.68 -17.69
N GLU A 236 21.75 6.86 -18.84
CA GLU A 236 20.30 7.01 -18.89
C GLU A 236 19.64 5.73 -18.39
N VAL A 237 18.62 5.87 -17.54
CA VAL A 237 17.95 4.75 -16.89
C VAL A 237 16.46 4.75 -17.25
N LEU A 238 16.00 3.67 -17.86
CA LEU A 238 14.58 3.34 -18.03
C LEU A 238 14.16 2.36 -16.94
N ILE A 239 13.05 2.61 -16.27
CA ILE A 239 12.54 1.74 -15.21
C ILE A 239 11.27 1.03 -15.71
N ALA A 240 11.17 -0.26 -15.47
CA ALA A 240 9.93 -1.01 -15.55
C ALA A 240 9.58 -1.51 -14.14
N ALA A 241 8.61 -0.86 -13.50
CA ALA A 241 8.31 -1.06 -12.09
C ALA A 241 7.06 -1.91 -11.87
N SER A 242 7.16 -2.88 -10.97
CA SER A 242 6.08 -3.84 -10.65
C SER A 242 5.55 -4.60 -11.87
N THR A 243 6.46 -5.09 -12.73
CA THR A 243 6.10 -5.88 -13.92
C THR A 243 5.46 -7.22 -13.57
N HIS A 244 4.68 -7.74 -14.50
CA HIS A 244 4.07 -9.06 -14.45
C HIS A 244 4.51 -9.92 -15.65
N PRO A 245 4.37 -11.27 -15.55
CA PRO A 245 4.60 -12.17 -16.68
C PRO A 245 3.89 -11.69 -17.96
N GLY A 246 4.63 -11.64 -19.06
CA GLY A 246 4.20 -11.10 -20.35
C GLY A 246 4.58 -9.64 -20.59
N GLU A 247 4.87 -8.85 -19.55
CA GLU A 247 5.37 -7.48 -19.71
C GLU A 247 6.89 -7.41 -19.80
N GLU A 248 7.59 -8.38 -19.19
CA GLU A 248 9.05 -8.40 -19.14
C GLU A 248 9.66 -8.57 -20.53
N GLU A 249 9.07 -9.43 -21.36
CA GLU A 249 9.44 -9.65 -22.75
C GLU A 249 9.26 -8.37 -23.58
N ILE A 250 8.16 -7.65 -23.36
CA ILE A 250 7.88 -6.37 -24.04
C ILE A 250 8.93 -5.31 -23.66
N VAL A 251 9.31 -5.24 -22.38
CA VAL A 251 10.32 -4.31 -21.88
C VAL A 251 11.70 -4.62 -22.44
N ILE A 252 12.08 -5.91 -22.49
CA ILE A 252 13.36 -6.35 -23.06
C ILE A 252 13.41 -6.06 -24.56
N GLU A 253 12.34 -6.33 -25.31
CA GLU A 253 12.25 -5.99 -26.73
C GLU A 253 12.35 -4.46 -26.96
N ALA A 254 11.69 -3.66 -26.12
CA ALA A 254 11.80 -2.20 -26.17
C ALA A 254 13.22 -1.72 -25.89
N HIS A 255 13.93 -2.34 -24.95
CA HIS A 255 15.33 -2.06 -24.68
C HIS A 255 16.20 -2.34 -25.91
N GLN A 256 16.07 -3.50 -26.56
CA GLN A 256 16.80 -3.84 -27.79
C GLN A 256 16.59 -2.82 -28.91
N ARG A 257 15.40 -2.24 -29.00
CA ARG A 257 15.09 -1.16 -29.96
C ARG A 257 15.78 0.15 -29.58
N LEU A 258 15.74 0.52 -28.30
CA LEU A 258 16.31 1.76 -27.79
C LEU A 258 17.85 1.79 -27.89
N VAL A 259 18.53 0.68 -27.60
CA VAL A 259 20.01 0.64 -27.57
C VAL A 259 20.66 0.90 -28.93
N LYS A 260 19.92 0.77 -30.04
CA LYS A 260 20.40 1.14 -31.38
C LYS A 260 20.76 2.63 -31.47
N GLU A 261 19.99 3.47 -30.79
CA GLU A 261 20.23 4.93 -30.73
C GLU A 261 20.84 5.37 -29.39
N ARG A 262 20.74 4.52 -28.35
CA ARG A 262 21.13 4.80 -26.97
C ARG A 262 21.98 3.66 -26.41
N PRO A 263 23.22 3.44 -26.92
CA PRO A 263 24.01 2.24 -26.62
C PRO A 263 24.37 2.09 -25.13
N ASN A 264 24.35 3.19 -24.37
CA ASN A 264 24.63 3.19 -22.93
C ASN A 264 23.37 3.13 -22.06
N LEU A 265 22.18 2.86 -22.61
CA LEU A 265 20.93 2.77 -21.82
C LEU A 265 21.02 1.63 -20.80
N LEU A 266 20.64 1.88 -19.56
CA LEU A 266 20.39 0.85 -18.55
C LEU A 266 18.87 0.69 -18.38
N THR A 267 18.35 -0.53 -18.47
CA THR A 267 16.95 -0.80 -18.10
C THR A 267 16.89 -1.54 -16.77
N ILE A 268 16.14 -0.99 -15.81
CA ILE A 268 15.86 -1.64 -14.52
C ILE A 268 14.49 -2.31 -14.59
N ILE A 269 14.42 -3.61 -14.34
CA ILE A 269 13.16 -4.35 -14.24
C ILE A 269 12.93 -4.75 -12.80
N ALA A 270 11.94 -4.16 -12.14
CA ALA A 270 11.53 -4.51 -10.79
C ALA A 270 10.23 -5.32 -10.84
N PRO A 271 10.25 -6.67 -10.76
CA PRO A 271 9.04 -7.46 -10.86
C PRO A 271 8.11 -7.25 -9.67
N ARG A 272 6.80 -7.40 -9.90
CA ARG A 272 5.80 -7.41 -8.81
C ARG A 272 6.04 -8.55 -7.82
N HIS A 273 6.61 -9.63 -8.30
CA HIS A 273 6.91 -10.87 -7.59
C HIS A 273 8.42 -11.12 -7.63
N PRO A 274 9.17 -10.77 -6.57
CA PRO A 274 10.61 -10.97 -6.44
C PRO A 274 11.12 -12.33 -6.93
N GLU A 275 10.38 -13.40 -6.65
CA GLU A 275 10.72 -14.78 -7.05
C GLU A 275 10.86 -14.98 -8.57
N ARG A 276 10.42 -14.01 -9.39
CA ARG A 276 10.61 -14.01 -10.84
C ARG A 276 12.01 -13.60 -11.30
N GLY A 277 12.87 -13.10 -10.41
CA GLY A 277 14.19 -12.55 -10.74
C GLY A 277 14.98 -13.39 -11.74
N HIS A 278 15.22 -14.67 -11.42
CA HIS A 278 15.97 -15.58 -12.30
C HIS A 278 15.31 -15.83 -13.66
N ALA A 279 13.96 -15.91 -13.70
CA ALA A 279 13.27 -16.10 -14.97
C ALA A 279 13.43 -14.88 -15.89
N ILE A 280 13.50 -13.67 -15.31
CA ILE A 280 13.74 -12.43 -16.08
C ILE A 280 15.18 -12.37 -16.58
N ILE A 281 16.16 -12.83 -15.78
CA ILE A 281 17.55 -12.99 -16.23
C ILE A 281 17.63 -13.92 -17.44
N GLN A 282 16.93 -15.05 -17.41
CA GLN A 282 16.88 -15.99 -18.54
C GLN A 282 16.31 -15.32 -19.79
N LEU A 283 15.16 -14.65 -19.68
CA LEU A 283 14.55 -13.91 -20.79
C LEU A 283 15.50 -12.85 -21.38
N ALA A 284 16.19 -12.10 -20.52
CA ALA A 284 17.13 -11.08 -20.97
C ALA A 284 18.34 -11.69 -21.70
N ASN A 285 18.91 -12.77 -21.17
CA ASN A 285 20.05 -13.46 -21.79
C ASN A 285 19.67 -14.11 -23.13
N GLU A 286 18.50 -14.73 -23.23
CA GLU A 286 17.97 -15.29 -24.49
C GLU A 286 17.78 -14.20 -25.57
N ALA A 287 17.44 -12.98 -25.13
CA ALA A 287 17.36 -11.80 -25.99
C ALA A 287 18.73 -11.14 -26.26
N GLY A 288 19.84 -11.70 -25.79
CA GLY A 288 21.18 -11.13 -25.97
C GLY A 288 21.38 -9.82 -25.20
N CYS A 289 20.64 -9.60 -24.11
CA CYS A 289 20.79 -8.45 -23.22
C CYS A 289 21.43 -8.91 -21.91
N PRO A 290 22.75 -8.68 -21.69
CA PRO A 290 23.42 -9.09 -20.46
C PRO A 290 22.72 -8.53 -19.22
N ALA A 291 22.39 -9.41 -18.28
CA ALA A 291 21.59 -9.05 -17.12
C ALA A 291 22.23 -9.52 -15.81
N VAL A 292 22.06 -8.72 -14.75
CA VAL A 292 22.47 -9.08 -13.38
C VAL A 292 21.34 -8.88 -12.40
N LEU A 293 21.36 -9.67 -11.33
CA LEU A 293 20.30 -9.73 -10.32
C LEU A 293 20.72 -8.98 -9.05
N ARG A 294 19.82 -8.15 -8.51
CA ARG A 294 20.08 -7.36 -7.31
C ARG A 294 20.24 -8.20 -6.05
N SER A 295 19.40 -9.22 -5.86
CA SER A 295 19.45 -10.08 -4.67
C SER A 295 20.74 -10.90 -4.54
N ASP A 296 21.46 -11.12 -5.63
CA ASP A 296 22.78 -11.76 -5.66
C ASP A 296 23.91 -10.82 -5.22
N GLY A 297 23.61 -9.56 -4.90
CA GLY A 297 24.60 -8.56 -4.47
C GLY A 297 25.35 -7.87 -5.61
N TYR A 298 24.97 -8.13 -6.87
CA TYR A 298 25.58 -7.47 -8.02
C TYR A 298 25.09 -6.03 -8.17
N LEU A 299 26.03 -5.18 -8.61
CA LEU A 299 25.76 -3.84 -9.12
C LEU A 299 25.87 -3.86 -10.65
N PRO A 300 25.09 -3.03 -11.36
CA PRO A 300 25.25 -2.91 -12.80
C PRO A 300 26.64 -2.32 -13.12
N ASP A 301 27.26 -2.83 -14.17
CA ASP A 301 28.50 -2.30 -14.75
C ASP A 301 28.25 -1.75 -16.17
N ARG A 302 29.33 -1.49 -16.93
CA ARG A 302 29.22 -1.02 -18.31
C ARG A 302 28.63 -2.06 -19.27
N GLY A 303 28.83 -3.35 -19.00
CA GLY A 303 28.32 -4.43 -19.84
C GLY A 303 26.86 -4.80 -19.53
N THR A 304 26.36 -4.39 -18.37
CA THR A 304 25.00 -4.70 -17.92
C THR A 304 23.96 -3.92 -18.73
N ALA A 305 23.14 -4.62 -19.51
CA ALA A 305 22.02 -4.05 -20.25
C ALA A 305 20.76 -3.96 -19.38
N ILE A 306 20.45 -5.04 -18.66
CA ILE A 306 19.26 -5.17 -17.81
C ILE A 306 19.69 -5.38 -16.35
N TYR A 307 19.16 -4.57 -15.44
CA TYR A 307 19.33 -4.76 -14.00
C TYR A 307 18.01 -5.23 -13.38
N VAL A 308 17.97 -6.47 -12.90
CA VAL A 308 16.75 -7.06 -12.33
C VAL A 308 16.71 -6.78 -10.83
N ALA A 309 15.78 -5.91 -10.44
CA ALA A 309 15.58 -5.46 -9.07
C ALA A 309 14.52 -6.31 -8.34
N ASP A 310 14.89 -7.52 -7.97
CA ASP A 310 14.04 -8.53 -7.34
C ASP A 310 13.96 -8.42 -5.81
N THR A 311 14.03 -7.21 -5.28
CA THR A 311 13.98 -6.94 -3.84
C THR A 311 12.77 -6.08 -3.47
N ILE A 312 12.30 -6.19 -2.23
CA ILE A 312 11.09 -5.51 -1.77
C ILE A 312 11.44 -4.19 -1.08
N GLY A 313 10.69 -3.14 -1.41
CA GLY A 313 10.76 -1.86 -0.68
C GLY A 313 11.81 -0.88 -1.20
N GLU A 314 12.42 -1.18 -2.35
CA GLU A 314 13.49 -0.38 -2.95
C GLU A 314 13.05 0.43 -4.18
N LEU A 315 11.78 0.42 -4.56
CA LEU A 315 11.28 1.18 -5.72
C LEU A 315 11.62 2.68 -5.65
N GLY A 316 11.59 3.27 -4.44
CA GLY A 316 11.99 4.66 -4.24
C GLY A 316 13.45 4.96 -4.62
N LEU A 317 14.33 3.96 -4.53
CA LEU A 317 15.72 4.05 -4.96
C LEU A 317 15.79 4.08 -6.49
N PHE A 318 15.09 3.17 -7.16
CA PHE A 318 15.10 3.08 -8.62
C PHE A 318 14.45 4.30 -9.29
N TYR A 319 13.32 4.78 -8.78
CA TYR A 319 12.67 6.01 -9.28
C TYR A 319 13.55 7.26 -9.14
N ARG A 320 14.43 7.33 -8.14
CA ARG A 320 15.41 8.43 -8.04
C ARG A 320 16.58 8.28 -9.00
N LEU A 321 16.87 7.05 -9.43
CA LEU A 321 17.96 6.77 -10.36
C LEU A 321 17.56 7.04 -11.82
N GLY A 322 16.31 6.73 -12.20
CA GLY A 322 15.81 6.93 -13.56
C GLY A 322 14.68 7.95 -13.65
N SER A 323 14.65 8.72 -14.73
CA SER A 323 13.67 9.80 -14.93
C SER A 323 12.44 9.39 -15.75
N VAL A 324 12.37 8.14 -16.21
CA VAL A 324 11.26 7.58 -17.02
C VAL A 324 10.94 6.19 -16.51
N ALA A 325 9.66 5.93 -16.20
CA ALA A 325 9.20 4.64 -15.71
C ALA A 325 7.94 4.13 -16.41
N LEU A 326 8.01 2.91 -16.93
CA LEU A 326 6.83 2.09 -17.22
C LEU A 326 6.29 1.50 -15.91
N LEU A 327 5.02 1.75 -15.64
CA LEU A 327 4.32 1.14 -14.51
C LEU A 327 3.63 -0.14 -14.96
N GLY A 328 4.10 -1.29 -14.48
CA GLY A 328 3.64 -2.61 -14.84
C GLY A 328 2.20 -2.91 -14.40
N GLY A 329 1.76 -4.13 -14.66
CA GLY A 329 0.38 -4.58 -14.55
C GLY A 329 -0.60 -3.84 -15.46
N SER A 330 -0.08 -3.04 -16.40
CA SER A 330 -0.82 -2.11 -17.25
C SER A 330 -0.78 -2.52 -18.72
N LEU A 331 0.28 -3.21 -19.17
CA LEU A 331 0.35 -3.83 -20.50
C LEU A 331 -0.35 -5.19 -20.53
N VAL A 332 -0.57 -5.78 -19.35
CA VAL A 332 -1.42 -6.97 -19.14
C VAL A 332 -2.63 -6.62 -18.29
N ARG A 333 -3.68 -7.46 -18.30
CA ARG A 333 -4.94 -7.22 -17.57
C ARG A 333 -4.81 -7.43 -16.05
N LYS A 334 -3.94 -6.66 -15.38
CA LYS A 334 -3.74 -6.66 -13.92
C LYS A 334 -4.19 -5.37 -13.25
N GLY A 335 -4.55 -4.35 -14.03
CA GLY A 335 -5.24 -3.14 -13.57
C GLY A 335 -4.30 -1.96 -13.25
N GLY A 336 -3.01 -2.08 -13.55
CA GLY A 336 -2.03 -1.02 -13.37
C GLY A 336 -1.60 -0.82 -11.91
N GLN A 337 -0.51 -0.08 -11.75
CA GLN A 337 0.13 0.20 -10.47
C GLN A 337 0.02 1.68 -10.11
N ASN A 338 0.38 2.01 -8.86
CA ASN A 338 0.24 3.35 -8.30
C ASN A 338 1.20 4.36 -8.96
N PRO A 339 0.72 5.39 -9.69
CA PRO A 339 1.58 6.40 -10.30
C PRO A 339 1.99 7.53 -9.34
N ILE A 340 1.40 7.62 -8.14
CA ILE A 340 1.67 8.72 -7.20
C ILE A 340 3.13 8.72 -6.73
N GLU A 341 3.66 7.55 -6.37
CA GLU A 341 5.03 7.39 -5.88
C GLU A 341 6.10 7.90 -6.86
N PRO A 342 6.12 7.47 -8.13
CA PRO A 342 7.10 7.95 -9.09
C PRO A 342 6.89 9.42 -9.49
N ILE A 343 5.66 9.93 -9.57
CA ILE A 343 5.41 11.35 -9.85
C ILE A 343 5.99 12.25 -8.74
N LYS A 344 5.90 11.83 -7.47
CA LYS A 344 6.52 12.53 -6.33
C LYS A 344 8.05 12.46 -6.32
N LEU A 345 8.63 11.65 -7.19
CA LEU A 345 10.08 11.49 -7.39
C LEU A 345 10.52 11.98 -8.78
N ASP A 346 9.77 12.92 -9.36
CA ASP A 346 10.11 13.54 -10.64
C ASP A 346 10.31 12.55 -11.79
N THR A 347 9.57 11.44 -11.77
CA THR A 347 9.65 10.40 -12.80
C THR A 347 8.51 10.55 -13.81
N ALA A 348 8.85 10.63 -15.11
CA ALA A 348 7.87 10.62 -16.19
C ALA A 348 7.24 9.23 -16.36
N ILE A 349 5.92 9.17 -16.52
CA ILE A 349 5.14 7.93 -16.42
C ILE A 349 4.74 7.40 -17.79
N LEU A 350 5.08 6.14 -18.04
CA LEU A 350 4.54 5.32 -19.13
C LEU A 350 3.61 4.27 -18.54
N HIS A 351 2.50 3.97 -19.20
CA HIS A 351 1.61 2.88 -18.80
C HIS A 351 0.92 2.23 -19.99
N GLY A 352 0.54 0.97 -19.81
CA GLY A 352 -0.33 0.26 -20.71
C GLY A 352 -1.81 0.64 -20.57
N PRO A 353 -2.69 0.06 -21.42
CA PRO A 353 -4.11 0.39 -21.46
C PRO A 353 -4.91 -0.13 -20.25
N HIS A 354 -4.35 -1.03 -19.44
CA HIS A 354 -5.08 -1.73 -18.38
C HIS A 354 -4.85 -1.10 -17.01
N VAL A 355 -5.47 0.06 -16.74
CA VAL A 355 -5.27 0.87 -15.53
C VAL A 355 -6.47 0.92 -14.56
N THR A 356 -7.30 -0.12 -14.58
CA THR A 356 -8.58 -0.16 -13.83
C THR A 356 -8.48 0.00 -12.32
N ASN A 357 -7.31 -0.22 -11.70
CA ASN A 357 -7.11 -0.02 -10.26
C ASN A 357 -7.04 1.47 -9.89
N PHE A 358 -6.72 2.35 -10.85
CA PHE A 358 -6.48 3.78 -10.70
C PHE A 358 -7.10 4.57 -11.88
N SER A 359 -8.26 4.15 -12.37
CA SER A 359 -8.90 4.67 -13.60
C SER A 359 -8.99 6.20 -13.61
N ASP A 360 -9.47 6.78 -12.52
CA ASP A 360 -9.74 8.22 -12.44
C ASP A 360 -8.44 9.02 -12.46
N LEU A 361 -7.40 8.49 -11.80
CA LEU A 361 -6.09 9.11 -11.75
C LEU A 361 -5.36 9.03 -13.09
N TYR A 362 -5.32 7.85 -13.73
CA TYR A 362 -4.73 7.75 -15.07
C TYR A 362 -5.51 8.55 -16.10
N GLY A 363 -6.85 8.58 -16.03
CA GLY A 363 -7.66 9.43 -16.90
C GLY A 363 -7.33 10.92 -16.75
N ALA A 364 -7.12 11.39 -15.52
CA ALA A 364 -6.67 12.77 -15.27
C ALA A 364 -5.22 13.02 -15.73
N LEU A 365 -4.33 12.05 -15.56
CA LEU A 365 -2.95 12.12 -16.04
C LEU A 365 -2.89 12.16 -17.57
N ASP A 366 -3.67 11.34 -18.26
CA ASP A 366 -3.77 11.34 -19.72
C ASP A 366 -4.32 12.68 -20.23
N ALA A 367 -5.39 13.19 -19.63
CA ALA A 367 -6.01 14.46 -19.98
C ALA A 367 -5.06 15.65 -19.80
N SER A 368 -4.21 15.62 -18.77
CA SER A 368 -3.21 16.65 -18.48
C SER A 368 -1.88 16.43 -19.20
N ARG A 369 -1.69 15.30 -19.90
CA ARG A 369 -0.39 14.83 -20.42
C ARG A 369 0.68 14.64 -19.32
N GLY A 370 0.23 14.33 -18.11
CA GLY A 370 1.08 13.94 -16.97
C GLY A 370 1.54 12.48 -17.00
N ALA A 371 1.02 11.68 -17.92
CA ALA A 371 1.49 10.34 -18.25
C ALA A 371 1.35 10.10 -19.77
N ALA A 372 2.01 9.07 -20.29
CA ALA A 372 1.84 8.65 -21.68
C ALA A 372 1.44 7.16 -21.80
N PRO A 373 0.38 6.86 -22.57
CA PRO A 373 -0.03 5.50 -22.84
C PRO A 373 0.88 4.84 -23.88
N VAL A 374 1.15 3.55 -23.70
CA VAL A 374 1.90 2.67 -24.62
C VAL A 374 1.17 1.34 -24.72
N THR A 375 1.31 0.61 -25.82
CA THR A 375 0.55 -0.65 -26.04
C THR A 375 1.43 -1.86 -26.29
N ASP A 376 2.68 -1.65 -26.65
CA ASP A 376 3.61 -2.69 -27.11
C ASP A 376 5.06 -2.20 -27.01
N ALA A 377 6.01 -3.06 -27.38
CA ALA A 377 7.44 -2.76 -27.32
C ALA A 377 7.84 -1.58 -28.21
N ARG A 378 7.15 -1.38 -29.34
CA ARG A 378 7.46 -0.32 -30.31
C ARG A 378 7.04 1.05 -29.76
N SER A 379 5.81 1.17 -29.29
CA SER A 379 5.27 2.38 -28.66
C SER A 379 6.00 2.72 -27.36
N LEU A 380 6.36 1.71 -26.56
CA LEU A 380 7.22 1.86 -25.39
C LEU A 380 8.59 2.44 -25.77
N ALA A 381 9.28 1.84 -26.74
CA ALA A 381 10.59 2.31 -27.19
C ALA A 381 10.52 3.73 -27.75
N ALA A 382 9.56 4.05 -28.62
CA ALA A 382 9.44 5.37 -29.24
C ALA A 382 9.16 6.48 -28.20
N THR A 383 8.25 6.22 -27.26
CA THR A 383 7.87 7.19 -26.24
C THR A 383 9.00 7.37 -25.22
N ALA A 384 9.62 6.27 -24.77
CA ALA A 384 10.78 6.32 -23.89
C ALA A 384 11.96 7.04 -24.54
N PHE A 385 12.22 6.81 -25.83
CA PHE A 385 13.28 7.51 -26.57
C PHE A 385 13.09 9.02 -26.49
N THR A 386 11.87 9.50 -26.80
CA THR A 386 11.53 10.92 -26.76
C THR A 386 11.71 11.49 -25.36
N LEU A 387 11.20 10.80 -24.33
CA LEU A 387 11.30 11.26 -22.94
C LEU A 387 12.73 11.24 -22.41
N LEU A 388 13.58 10.31 -22.83
CA LEU A 388 14.99 10.28 -22.43
C LEU A 388 15.76 11.39 -23.15
N ALA A 389 15.56 11.54 -24.46
CA ALA A 389 16.23 12.52 -25.31
C ALA A 389 15.88 13.97 -24.99
N GLU A 390 14.59 14.27 -24.85
CA GLU A 390 14.07 15.63 -24.77
C GLU A 390 13.72 16.01 -23.34
N ARG A 391 14.69 16.56 -22.61
CA ARG A 391 14.50 17.01 -21.22
C ARG A 391 13.30 17.96 -21.06
N GLY A 392 13.07 18.85 -22.03
CA GLY A 392 11.92 19.77 -21.99
C GLY A 392 10.56 19.06 -22.08
N VAL A 393 10.43 18.04 -22.92
CA VAL A 393 9.20 17.23 -23.00
C VAL A 393 8.99 16.46 -21.70
N ARG A 394 10.06 15.83 -21.20
CA ARG A 394 10.03 15.09 -19.93
C ARG A 394 9.62 15.95 -18.75
N GLN A 395 10.21 17.13 -18.63
CA GLN A 395 9.94 18.05 -17.52
C GLN A 395 8.48 18.54 -17.53
N ARG A 396 7.93 18.88 -18.71
CA ARG A 396 6.51 19.25 -18.84
C ARG A 396 5.57 18.12 -18.41
N MET A 397 5.89 16.87 -18.75
CA MET A 397 5.11 15.71 -18.31
C MET A 397 5.17 15.54 -16.78
N ILE A 398 6.35 15.69 -16.18
CA ILE A 398 6.53 15.62 -14.73
C ILE A 398 5.70 16.69 -14.03
N GLU A 399 5.79 17.95 -14.48
CA GLU A 399 5.06 19.09 -13.90
C GLU A 399 3.54 18.92 -14.04
N ALA A 400 3.07 18.44 -15.20
CA ALA A 400 1.66 18.10 -15.41
C ALA A 400 1.21 16.97 -14.47
N GLY A 401 2.02 15.93 -14.30
CA GLY A 401 1.78 14.85 -13.35
C GLY A 401 1.68 15.35 -11.91
N GLN A 402 2.61 16.22 -11.49
CA GLN A 402 2.65 16.82 -10.15
C GLN A 402 1.43 17.70 -9.88
N THR A 403 1.07 18.55 -10.84
CA THR A 403 -0.13 19.39 -10.77
C THR A 403 -1.39 18.53 -10.64
N THR A 404 -1.47 17.46 -11.43
CA THR A 404 -2.58 16.50 -11.36
C THR A 404 -2.64 15.81 -10.01
N ILE A 405 -1.58 15.20 -9.49
CA ILE A 405 -1.66 14.53 -8.17
C ILE A 405 -1.98 15.52 -7.03
N SER A 406 -1.54 16.77 -7.14
CA SER A 406 -1.80 17.80 -6.13
C SER A 406 -3.27 18.18 -6.07
N SER A 407 -3.99 18.17 -7.20
CA SER A 407 -5.43 18.44 -7.23
C SER A 407 -6.27 17.35 -6.54
N PHE A 408 -5.74 16.12 -6.44
CA PHE A 408 -6.35 15.01 -5.70
C PHE A 408 -5.99 15.00 -4.20
N GLY A 409 -5.08 15.87 -3.76
CA GLY A 409 -4.61 15.96 -2.37
C GLY A 409 -5.64 16.51 -1.37
N GLY A 410 -5.18 16.71 -0.13
CA GLY A 410 -5.96 17.28 0.97
C GLY A 410 -6.86 16.27 1.68
N ALA A 411 -6.72 14.98 1.39
CA ALA A 411 -7.48 13.93 2.05
C ALA A 411 -7.09 13.81 3.52
N LEU A 412 -5.83 14.05 3.86
CA LEU A 412 -5.33 14.08 5.23
C LEU A 412 -6.04 15.14 6.08
N GLU A 413 -6.14 16.38 5.60
CA GLU A 413 -6.79 17.47 6.36
C GLU A 413 -8.30 17.22 6.49
N ARG A 414 -8.97 16.80 5.41
CA ARG A 414 -10.39 16.41 5.48
C ARG A 414 -10.63 15.24 6.45
N THR A 415 -9.72 14.26 6.48
CA THR A 415 -9.72 13.16 7.45
C THR A 415 -9.57 13.69 8.88
N LEU A 416 -8.60 14.56 9.13
CA LEU A 416 -8.38 15.14 10.45
C LEU A 416 -9.58 15.94 10.93
N VAL A 417 -10.20 16.76 10.08
CA VAL A 417 -11.42 17.52 10.40
C VAL A 417 -12.57 16.58 10.79
N ALA A 418 -12.75 15.47 10.05
CA ALA A 418 -13.80 14.51 10.34
C ALA A 418 -13.57 13.72 11.65
N VAL A 419 -12.31 13.46 11.99
CA VAL A 419 -11.91 12.73 13.21
C VAL A 419 -11.86 13.66 14.44
N ASP A 420 -11.66 14.97 14.24
CA ASP A 420 -11.44 15.97 15.30
C ASP A 420 -12.46 15.94 16.45
N PRO A 421 -13.79 15.87 16.19
CA PRO A 421 -14.78 15.84 17.27
C PRO A 421 -14.57 14.70 18.26
N TYR A 422 -14.07 13.54 17.78
CA TYR A 422 -13.79 12.39 18.63
C TYR A 422 -12.49 12.56 19.42
N LEU A 423 -11.48 13.21 18.83
CA LEU A 423 -10.23 13.53 19.53
C LEU A 423 -10.48 14.52 20.68
N VAL A 424 -11.32 15.52 20.44
CA VAL A 424 -11.73 16.50 21.48
C VAL A 424 -12.49 15.78 22.59
N GLN A 425 -13.47 14.93 22.26
CA GLN A 425 -14.23 14.17 23.25
C GLN A 425 -13.31 13.30 24.13
N ILE A 426 -12.35 12.58 23.55
CA ILE A 426 -11.40 11.73 24.29
C ILE A 426 -10.55 12.56 25.27
N ARG A 427 -10.21 13.79 24.93
CA ARG A 427 -9.46 14.66 25.85
C ARG A 427 -10.34 15.13 27.00
N LEU A 428 -11.59 15.52 26.71
CA LEU A 428 -12.53 15.99 27.73
C LEU A 428 -12.86 14.89 28.74
N GLU A 429 -13.00 13.63 28.32
CA GLU A 429 -13.32 12.52 29.23
C GLU A 429 -12.16 12.08 30.14
N ARG A 430 -10.95 12.61 29.95
CA ARG A 430 -9.76 12.28 30.77
C ARG A 430 -9.38 13.35 31.79
N HIS A 431 -9.93 14.55 31.65
CA HIS A 431 -9.88 15.61 32.65
C HIS A 431 -11.10 15.50 33.55
#